data_AF-A0A7G1NWS5-F1
#
_entry.id   AF-A0A7G1NWS5-F1
#
_cell.length_a   1.000
_cell.length_b   1.000
_cell.length_c   1.000
_cell.angle_alpha   90.00
_cell.angle_beta   90.00
_cell.angle_gamma   90.00
#
_symmetry.space_group_name_H-M   'P 1'
#
loop_
_entity.id
_entity.type
_entity.pdbx_description
1 polymer ?
#
loop_
_entity_poly.entity_id
_entity_poly.type
_entity_poly.pdbx_seq_one_letter_code
_entity_poly.pdbx_strand_id
1 'polypeptide(L)'
;MRAWAHAPGRRYPQVMTERRAYPSDLSDARWELIEPVLSAWRFERRGRALDFGRPPRHDLREIMNAILYVDRTGCQWAYLPHDFPPHQSVYGYFAR
;
A
#
# COMPACT_ATOMS: atom_id res chain seq x y z
N MET A 1 16.92 21.51 -22.30
CA MET A 1 15.75 20.60 -22.32
C MET A 1 16.22 19.22 -21.90
N ARG A 2 16.02 18.81 -20.64
CA ARG A 2 16.39 17.45 -20.18
C ARG A 2 15.12 16.60 -20.15
N ALA A 3 15.04 15.65 -21.08
CA ALA A 3 14.06 14.59 -21.07
C ALA A 3 14.34 13.67 -19.87
N TRP A 4 13.40 13.58 -18.93
CA TRP A 4 13.45 12.55 -17.89
C TRP A 4 12.90 11.27 -18.48
N ALA A 5 13.81 10.41 -18.93
CA ALA A 5 13.51 9.04 -19.31
C ALA A 5 12.89 8.30 -18.10
N HIS A 6 11.83 7.55 -18.36
CA HIS A 6 11.22 6.62 -17.41
C HIS A 6 12.28 5.72 -16.81
N ALA A 7 12.67 5.98 -15.55
CA ALA A 7 13.39 5.00 -14.77
C ALA A 7 12.42 3.84 -14.50
N PRO A 8 12.73 2.58 -14.87
CA PRO A 8 11.88 1.46 -14.52
C PRO A 8 11.81 1.39 -13.00
N GLY A 9 10.61 1.65 -12.48
CA GLY A 9 10.30 1.64 -11.07
C GLY A 9 10.81 0.36 -10.44
N ARG A 10 11.54 0.50 -9.34
CA ARG A 10 11.97 -0.61 -8.49
C ARG A 10 10.72 -1.45 -8.18
N ARG A 11 10.57 -2.62 -8.81
CA ARG A 11 9.45 -3.53 -8.56
C ARG A 11 9.52 -3.89 -7.08
N TYR A 12 8.57 -3.40 -6.28
CA TYR A 12 8.50 -3.79 -4.89
C TYR A 12 8.32 -5.32 -4.85
N PRO A 13 9.12 -6.05 -4.06
CA PRO A 13 8.91 -7.48 -3.92
C PRO A 13 7.49 -7.67 -3.41
N GLN A 14 6.62 -8.20 -4.28
CA GLN A 14 5.29 -8.63 -3.93
C GLN A 14 5.49 -9.76 -2.91
N VAL A 15 5.38 -9.44 -1.62
CA VAL A 15 5.39 -10.47 -0.59
C VAL A 15 4.10 -11.24 -0.80
N MET A 16 4.19 -12.49 -1.24
CA MET A 16 3.03 -13.38 -1.29
C MET A 16 2.46 -13.45 0.13
N THR A 17 1.25 -12.94 0.28
CA THR A 17 0.60 -12.82 1.58
C THR A 17 0.26 -14.24 2.05
N GLU A 18 0.77 -14.66 3.20
CA GLU A 18 0.47 -15.99 3.76
C GLU A 18 -1.00 -16.12 4.24
N ARG A 19 -1.77 -15.02 4.23
CA ARG A 19 -3.16 -15.00 4.69
C ARG A 19 -4.14 -15.39 3.58
N ARG A 20 -5.30 -15.91 4.01
CA ARG A 20 -6.43 -16.16 3.11
C ARG A 20 -6.97 -14.81 2.60
N ALA A 21 -7.20 -14.73 1.29
CA ALA A 21 -7.78 -13.54 0.68
C ALA A 21 -9.21 -13.27 1.20
N TYR A 22 -9.52 -12.00 1.46
CA TYR A 22 -10.88 -11.57 1.75
C TYR A 22 -11.64 -11.25 0.47
N PRO A 23 -12.99 -11.32 0.45
CA PRO A 23 -13.78 -10.91 -0.71
C PRO A 23 -13.59 -9.45 -1.15
N SER A 24 -13.08 -8.60 -0.25
CA SER A 24 -12.73 -7.19 -0.52
C SER A 24 -11.38 -7.01 -1.20
N ASP A 25 -10.55 -8.05 -1.26
CA ASP A 25 -9.18 -7.94 -1.76
C ASP A 25 -9.16 -7.68 -3.27
N LEU A 26 -8.15 -6.92 -3.71
CA LEU A 26 -7.98 -6.63 -5.13
C LEU A 26 -7.54 -7.88 -5.89
N SER A 27 -8.16 -8.10 -7.05
CA SER A 27 -7.62 -9.01 -8.06
C SER A 27 -6.30 -8.48 -8.60
N ASP A 28 -5.46 -9.38 -9.11
CA ASP A 28 -4.17 -9.02 -9.70
C ASP A 28 -4.33 -7.99 -10.83
N ALA A 29 -5.31 -8.19 -11.71
CA ALA A 29 -5.59 -7.25 -12.81
C ALA A 29 -5.96 -5.85 -12.32
N ARG A 30 -6.74 -5.72 -11.23
CA ARG A 30 -7.05 -4.39 -10.66
C ARG A 30 -5.83 -3.79 -9.97
N TRP A 31 -5.04 -4.63 -9.33
CA TRP A 31 -3.80 -4.21 -8.69
C TRP A 31 -2.82 -3.64 -9.71
N GLU A 32 -2.62 -4.30 -10.85
CA GLU A 32 -1.75 -3.83 -11.94
C GLU A 32 -2.11 -2.43 -12.45
N LEU A 33 -3.40 -2.07 -12.42
CA LEU A 33 -3.85 -0.74 -12.83
C LEU A 33 -3.50 0.36 -11.81
N ILE A 34 -3.53 0.06 -10.51
CA ILE A 34 -3.36 1.06 -9.45
C ILE A 34 -1.95 1.10 -8.86
N GLU A 35 -1.21 -0.01 -8.94
CA GLU A 35 0.11 -0.18 -8.34
C GLU A 35 1.10 0.90 -8.77
N PRO A 36 1.20 1.27 -10.07
CA PRO A 36 2.14 2.31 -10.50
C PRO A 36 1.88 3.66 -9.82
N VAL A 37 0.61 4.04 -9.65
CA VAL A 37 0.21 5.31 -9.04
C VAL A 37 0.55 5.31 -7.54
N LEU A 38 0.23 4.23 -6.83
CA LEU A 38 0.51 4.10 -5.40
C LEU A 38 2.02 4.02 -5.12
N SER A 39 2.76 3.31 -5.97
CA SER A 39 4.22 3.20 -5.90
C SER A 39 4.89 4.55 -6.14
N ALA A 40 4.45 5.32 -7.15
CA ALA A 40 4.94 6.67 -7.42
C ALA A 40 4.65 7.62 -6.25
N TRP A 41 3.40 7.63 -5.76
CA TRP A 41 3.02 8.45 -4.60
C TRP A 41 3.84 8.11 -3.35
N ARG A 42 4.05 6.82 -3.04
CA ARG A 42 4.88 6.38 -1.89
C ARG A 42 6.34 6.85 -2.06
N PHE A 43 6.87 6.78 -3.28
CA PHE A 43 8.23 7.23 -3.59
C PHE A 43 8.39 8.74 -3.40
N GLU A 44 7.49 9.54 -3.98
CA GLU A 44 7.49 11.01 -3.85
C GLU A 44 7.32 11.46 -2.40
N ARG A 45 6.43 10.80 -1.65
CA ARG A 45 6.24 11.06 -0.21
C ARG A 45 7.54 10.82 0.56
N ARG A 46 8.31 9.79 0.20
CA ARG A 46 9.59 9.50 0.83
C ARG A 46 10.66 10.51 0.44
N GLY A 47 10.71 10.92 -0.83
CA GLY A 47 11.67 11.93 -1.30
C GLY A 47 11.50 13.30 -0.61
N ARG A 48 10.30 13.58 -0.09
CA ARG A 48 10.02 14.79 0.72
C ARG A 48 10.29 14.63 2.22
N ALA A 49 10.45 13.40 2.71
CA ALA A 49 10.80 13.17 4.09
C ALA A 49 12.32 13.32 4.26
N LEU A 50 12.77 13.92 5.37
CA LEU A 50 14.17 13.83 5.76
C LEU A 50 14.59 12.35 5.84
N ASP A 51 15.83 12.01 5.49
CA ASP A 51 16.35 10.63 5.45
C ASP A 51 16.31 9.88 6.80
N PHE A 52 15.78 10.50 7.86
CA PHE A 52 15.55 9.92 9.18
C PHE A 52 14.23 9.14 9.32
N GLY A 53 13.45 8.99 8.23
CA GLY A 53 12.18 8.25 8.25
C GLY A 53 12.33 6.72 8.24
N ARG A 54 11.53 6.00 9.04
CA ARG A 54 11.48 4.53 9.02
C ARG A 54 11.07 4.04 7.62
N PRO A 55 11.81 3.11 7.00
CA PRO A 55 11.42 2.58 5.69
C PRO A 55 10.05 1.89 5.76
N PRO A 56 9.27 1.91 4.67
CA PRO A 56 8.01 1.17 4.62
C PRO A 56 8.25 -0.31 4.89
N ARG A 57 7.54 -0.87 5.87
CA ARG A 57 7.66 -2.28 6.28
C ARG A 57 6.59 -3.18 5.69
N HIS A 58 5.49 -2.59 5.23
CA HIS A 58 4.33 -3.31 4.77
C HIS A 58 4.16 -3.14 3.27
N ASP A 59 3.79 -4.23 2.62
CA ASP A 59 3.46 -4.27 1.21
C ASP A 59 2.31 -3.28 0.89
N LEU A 60 2.40 -2.57 -0.24
CA LEU A 60 1.40 -1.57 -0.61
C LEU A 60 0.04 -2.20 -0.90
N ARG A 61 0.02 -3.39 -1.51
CA ARG A 61 -1.21 -4.11 -1.81
C ARG A 61 -1.92 -4.50 -0.54
N GLU A 62 -1.18 -4.95 0.47
CA GLU A 62 -1.77 -5.30 1.77
C GLU A 62 -2.31 -4.10 2.54
N ILE A 63 -1.66 -2.94 2.42
CA ILE A 63 -2.24 -1.70 2.95
C ILE A 63 -3.54 -1.36 2.22
N MET A 64 -3.59 -1.48 0.89
CA MET A 64 -4.82 -1.20 0.13
C MET A 64 -5.93 -2.21 0.40
N ASN A 65 -5.62 -3.50 0.46
CA ASN A 65 -6.57 -4.55 0.81
C ASN A 65 -7.18 -4.29 2.19
N ALA A 66 -6.37 -3.88 3.18
CA ALA A 66 -6.86 -3.50 4.51
C ALA A 66 -7.80 -2.27 4.48
N ILE A 67 -7.48 -1.24 3.69
CA ILE A 67 -8.36 -0.07 3.50
C ILE A 67 -9.69 -0.49 2.87
N LEU A 68 -9.65 -1.31 1.82
CA LEU A 68 -10.84 -1.82 1.15
C LEU A 68 -11.69 -2.74 2.03
N TYR A 69 -11.05 -3.50 2.92
CA TYR A 69 -11.76 -4.30 3.92
C TYR A 69 -12.56 -3.40 4.87
N VAL A 70 -11.95 -2.34 5.40
CA VAL A 70 -12.63 -1.36 6.26
C VAL A 70 -13.77 -0.68 5.51
N ASP A 71 -13.54 -0.23 4.27
CA ASP A 71 -14.57 0.38 3.42
C ASP A 71 -15.75 -0.57 3.15
N ARG A 72 -15.46 -1.85 2.87
CA ARG A 72 -16.49 -2.85 2.57
C ARG A 72 -17.31 -3.27 3.79
N THR A 73 -16.68 -3.36 4.96
CA THR A 73 -17.30 -3.90 6.18
C THR A 73 -17.80 -2.84 7.15
N GLY A 74 -17.27 -1.62 7.07
CA GLY A 74 -17.52 -0.55 8.03
C GLY A 74 -16.92 -0.81 9.43
N CYS A 75 -16.00 -1.76 9.57
CA CYS A 75 -15.43 -2.08 10.88
C CYS A 75 -14.59 -0.90 11.41
N GLN A 76 -14.54 -0.75 12.74
CA GLN A 76 -13.66 0.23 13.35
C GLN A 76 -12.19 -0.14 13.07
N TRP A 77 -11.31 0.86 12.95
CA TRP A 77 -9.88 0.62 12.66
C TRP A 77 -9.21 -0.31 13.68
N ALA A 78 -9.54 -0.19 14.96
CA ALA A 78 -9.02 -1.07 16.02
C ALA A 78 -9.47 -2.54 15.89
N TYR A 79 -10.48 -2.81 15.06
CA TYR A 79 -11.08 -4.13 14.82
C TYR A 79 -10.61 -4.74 13.50
N LEU A 80 -9.66 -4.09 12.81
CA LEU A 80 -9.03 -4.65 11.62
C LEU A 80 -8.41 -6.04 11.97
N PRO A 81 -8.66 -7.08 11.16
CA PRO A 81 -8.08 -8.40 11.37
C PRO A 81 -6.55 -8.38 11.53
N HIS A 82 -6.04 -9.22 12.42
CA HIS A 82 -4.62 -9.23 12.82
C HIS A 82 -3.67 -9.77 11.74
N ASP A 83 -4.20 -10.41 10.69
CA ASP A 83 -3.45 -10.88 9.54
C ASP A 83 -3.14 -9.76 8.53
N PHE A 84 -3.80 -8.58 8.65
CA PHE A 84 -3.41 -7.37 7.94
C PHE A 84 -2.26 -6.63 8.64
N PRO A 85 -1.60 -5.68 7.94
CA PRO A 85 -0.71 -4.72 8.59
C PRO A 85 -1.40 -4.00 9.77
N PRO A 86 -0.64 -3.58 10.81
CA PRO A 86 -1.22 -2.92 11.98
C PRO A 86 -2.10 -1.72 11.60
N HIS A 87 -3.26 -1.59 12.23
CA HIS A 87 -4.26 -0.58 11.88
C HIS A 87 -3.71 0.86 11.87
N GLN A 88 -2.71 1.15 12.71
CA GLN A 88 -2.04 2.46 12.77
C GLN A 88 -1.27 2.76 11.49
N SER A 89 -0.58 1.75 10.95
CA SER A 89 0.11 1.84 9.66
C SER A 89 -0.90 2.04 8.55
N VAL A 90 -1.98 1.25 8.51
CA VAL A 90 -3.02 1.33 7.48
C VAL A 90 -3.72 2.70 7.51
N TYR A 91 -4.16 3.14 8.70
CA TYR A 91 -4.80 4.45 8.87
C TYR A 91 -3.88 5.60 8.47
N GLY A 92 -2.57 5.50 8.74
CA GLY A 92 -1.60 6.52 8.31
C GLY A 92 -1.37 6.61 6.79
N TYR A 93 -1.81 5.61 6.01
CA TYR A 93 -1.93 5.68 4.56
C TYR A 93 -3.28 6.26 4.14
N PHE A 94 -4.37 5.86 4.81
CA PHE A 94 -5.72 6.34 4.50
C PHE A 94 -5.91 7.84 4.77
N ALA A 95 -5.45 8.33 5.92
CA ALA A 95 -5.73 9.68 6.40
C ALA A 95 -4.81 10.77 5.81
N ARG A 96 -4.11 10.51 4.71
CA ARG A 96 -3.00 11.36 4.26
C ARG A 96 -2.89 11.54 2.76
#